data_AF-A0A371CPL5-F1
#
_entry.id   AF-A0A371CPL5-F1
#
_cell.length_a   1.000
_cell.length_b   1.000
_cell.length_c   1.000
_cell.angle_alpha   90.00
_cell.angle_beta   90.00
_cell.angle_gamma   90.00
#
_symmetry.space_group_name_H-M   'P 1'
#
loop_
_entity.id
_entity.type
_entity.pdbx_description
1 polymer ?
#
loop_
_entity_poly.entity_id
_entity_poly.type
_entity_poly.pdbx_seq_one_letter_code
_entity_poly.pdbx_strand_id
1 'polypeptide(L)'
;WTPLMLVCRRWREVGRTSAHLWQTVDVNSSPEGLRLALERSQGAALELSFHHDSIVLSSISLLTRQAYRLRKLLLPPMEGSDLPALRALLSTDMPVL
;
A
#
# COMPACT_ATOMS: atom_id res chain seq x y z
N TRP A 1 13.43 3.22 -3.43
CA TRP A 1 14.53 2.28 -3.11
C TRP A 1 14.64 1.13 -4.13
N THR A 2 13.59 0.78 -4.89
CA THR A 2 13.62 -0.30 -5.90
C THR A 2 14.80 -0.26 -6.87
N PRO A 3 15.21 0.90 -7.42
CA PRO A 3 16.37 0.97 -8.33
C PRO A 3 17.68 0.53 -7.68
N LEU A 4 17.84 0.71 -6.37
CA LEU A 4 19.05 0.29 -5.65
C LEU A 4 19.24 -1.23 -5.71
N MET A 5 18.16 -2.02 -5.78
CA MET A 5 18.23 -3.49 -5.90
C MET A 5 18.82 -3.98 -7.23
N LEU A 6 19.00 -3.08 -8.21
CA LEU A 6 19.60 -3.39 -9.50
C LEU A 6 21.12 -3.16 -9.53
N VAL A 7 21.69 -2.52 -8.51
CA VAL A 7 23.13 -2.18 -8.47
C VAL A 7 24.00 -3.43 -8.33
N CYS A 8 23.79 -4.25 -7.30
CA CYS A 8 24.50 -5.51 -7.12
C CYS A 8 23.70 -6.48 -6.25
N ARG A 9 24.18 -7.73 -6.11
CA ARG A 9 23.53 -8.77 -5.29
C ARG A 9 23.33 -8.34 -3.84
N ARG A 10 24.29 -7.62 -3.26
CA ARG A 10 24.20 -7.12 -1.88
C ARG A 10 23.07 -6.11 -1.71
N TRP A 11 22.95 -5.14 -2.61
CA TRP A 11 21.86 -4.16 -2.57
C TRP A 11 20.49 -4.79 -2.82
N ARG A 12 20.42 -5.80 -3.69
CA ARG A 12 19.21 -6.59 -3.88
C ARG A 12 18.77 -7.27 -2.58
N GLU A 13 19.72 -7.89 -1.87
CA GLU A 13 19.44 -8.55 -0.61
C GLU A 13 18.97 -7.56 0.47
N VAL A 14 19.64 -6.42 0.60
CA VAL A 14 19.23 -5.34 1.50
C VAL A 14 17.80 -4.87 1.17
N GLY A 15 17.52 -4.62 -0.11
CA GLY A 15 16.19 -4.22 -0.56
C GLY A 15 15.11 -5.25 -0.24
N ARG A 16 15.41 -6.55 -0.37
CA ARG A 16 14.45 -7.64 -0.12
C ARG A 16 14.17 -7.89 1.37
N THR A 17 15.13 -7.64 2.24
CA THR A 17 15.06 -7.98 3.68
C THR A 17 14.74 -6.79 4.57
N SER A 18 14.90 -5.57 4.07
CA SER A 18 14.64 -4.35 4.84
C SER A 18 13.19 -3.94 4.75
N ALA A 19 12.36 -4.39 5.69
CA ALA A 19 10.94 -4.06 5.75
C ALA A 19 10.64 -2.55 5.73
N HIS A 20 11.53 -1.73 6.32
CA HIS A 20 11.38 -0.27 6.35
C HIS A 20 11.32 0.38 4.97
N LEU A 21 11.95 -0.23 3.96
CA LEU A 21 11.91 0.28 2.60
C LEU A 21 10.51 0.16 2.01
N TRP A 22 9.72 -0.83 2.44
CA TRP A 22 8.41 -1.16 1.86
C TRP A 22 7.23 -0.56 2.63
N GLN A 23 7.48 0.37 3.56
CA GLN A 23 6.43 1.01 4.34
C GLN A 23 5.68 2.09 3.54
N THR A 24 6.39 2.86 2.71
CA THR A 24 5.80 3.90 1.87
C THR A 24 5.70 3.39 0.43
N VAL A 25 4.46 3.32 -0.09
CA VAL A 25 4.16 2.68 -1.37
C VAL A 25 3.30 3.60 -2.21
N ASP A 26 3.83 3.99 -3.38
CA ASP A 26 3.06 4.63 -4.43
C ASP A 26 2.48 3.57 -5.36
N VAL A 27 1.15 3.50 -5.41
CA VAL A 27 0.38 2.51 -6.15
C VAL A 27 -0.11 3.16 -7.46
N ASN A 28 0.74 3.06 -8.48
CA ASN A 28 0.57 3.82 -9.73
C ASN A 28 -0.24 3.11 -10.83
N SER A 29 -0.18 1.80 -10.95
CA SER A 29 -0.74 1.16 -12.17
C SER A 29 -1.23 -0.27 -11.98
N SER A 30 -0.76 -0.96 -10.94
CA SER A 30 -1.11 -2.36 -10.77
C SER A 30 -1.10 -2.78 -9.29
N PRO A 31 -2.01 -3.69 -8.88
CA PRO A 31 -2.08 -4.19 -7.50
C PRO A 31 -0.92 -5.12 -7.14
N GLU A 32 -0.14 -5.62 -8.10
CA GLU A 32 1.03 -6.48 -7.85
C GLU A 32 2.11 -5.74 -7.05
N GLY A 33 2.34 -4.46 -7.35
CA GLY A 33 3.28 -3.64 -6.59
C GLY A 33 2.86 -3.48 -5.14
N LEU A 34 1.55 -3.30 -4.90
CA LEU A 34 0.96 -3.26 -3.57
C LEU A 34 1.14 -4.61 -2.85
N ARG A 35 0.79 -5.73 -3.49
CA ARG A 35 0.94 -7.07 -2.89
C ARG A 35 2.39 -7.36 -2.47
N LEU A 36 3.34 -7.03 -3.35
CA LEU A 36 4.76 -7.21 -3.06
C LEU A 36 5.19 -6.36 -1.86
N ALA A 37 4.75 -5.11 -1.78
CA ALA A 37 5.06 -4.25 -0.64
C ALA A 37 4.43 -4.75 0.68
N LEU A 38 3.20 -5.25 0.63
CA LEU A 38 2.55 -5.85 1.80
C LEU A 38 3.30 -7.09 2.31
N GLU A 39 3.77 -7.96 1.41
CA GLU A 39 4.59 -9.12 1.77
C GLU A 39 5.92 -8.68 2.39
N ARG A 40 6.56 -7.66 1.81
CA ARG A 40 7.91 -7.22 2.20
C ARG A 40 7.94 -6.34 3.43
N SER A 41 6.84 -5.66 3.74
CA SER A 41 6.72 -4.81 4.93
C SER A 41 6.61 -5.60 6.24
N GLN A 42 6.37 -6.92 6.21
CA GLN A 42 6.50 -7.84 7.37
C GLN A 42 5.80 -7.35 8.66
N GLY A 43 4.58 -6.85 8.56
CA GLY A 43 3.84 -6.34 9.74
C GLY A 43 4.10 -4.88 10.10
N ALA A 44 5.05 -4.20 9.46
CA ALA A 44 5.33 -2.78 9.70
C ALA A 44 4.17 -1.85 9.29
N ALA A 45 4.16 -0.62 9.82
CA ALA A 45 3.20 0.41 9.43
C ALA A 45 3.30 0.74 7.93
N LEU A 46 2.18 1.11 7.34
CA LEU A 46 2.03 1.35 5.90
C LEU A 46 1.53 2.75 5.60
N GLU A 47 2.13 3.36 4.60
CA GLU A 47 1.69 4.59 3.97
C GLU A 47 1.46 4.32 2.49
N LEU A 48 0.21 4.41 2.06
CA LEU A 48 -0.18 4.10 0.70
C LEU A 48 -0.67 5.36 -0.01
N SER A 49 -0.16 5.59 -1.21
CA SER A 49 -0.65 6.63 -2.12
C SER A 49 -1.21 5.97 -3.36
N PHE A 50 -2.51 6.17 -3.61
CA PHE A 50 -3.15 5.71 -4.83
C PHE A 50 -3.30 6.87 -5.81
N HIS A 51 -3.18 6.56 -7.10
CA HIS A 51 -3.29 7.55 -8.17
C HIS A 51 -4.45 7.30 -9.14
N HIS A 52 -5.14 6.16 -9.01
CA HIS A 52 -6.29 5.81 -9.85
C HIS A 52 -7.37 5.06 -9.05
N ASP A 53 -8.61 5.49 -9.23
CA ASP A 53 -9.80 4.99 -8.52
C ASP A 53 -10.02 3.50 -8.79
N SER A 54 -9.83 3.06 -10.04
CA SER A 54 -9.93 1.65 -10.43
C SER A 54 -8.99 0.74 -9.63
N ILE A 55 -7.80 1.26 -9.27
CA ILE A 55 -6.82 0.51 -8.48
C ILE A 55 -7.19 0.49 -7.00
N VAL A 56 -7.74 1.59 -6.47
CA VAL A 56 -8.30 1.64 -5.11
C VAL A 56 -9.41 0.59 -4.97
N LEU A 57 -10.38 0.61 -5.88
CA LEU A 57 -11.54 -0.26 -5.86
C LEU A 57 -11.16 -1.74 -6.00
N SER A 58 -10.25 -2.07 -6.91
CA SER A 58 -9.74 -3.44 -7.05
C SER A 58 -8.91 -3.92 -5.85
N SER A 59 -8.36 -2.99 -5.07
CA SER A 59 -7.53 -3.27 -3.89
C SER A 59 -8.29 -3.17 -2.57
N ILE A 60 -9.57 -2.80 -2.58
CA ILE A 60 -10.34 -2.48 -1.36
C ILE A 60 -10.30 -3.61 -0.32
N SER A 61 -10.49 -4.86 -0.77
CA SER A 61 -10.49 -6.03 0.10
C SER A 61 -9.12 -6.30 0.74
N LEU A 62 -8.04 -5.94 0.05
CA LEU A 62 -6.68 -6.06 0.54
C LEU A 62 -6.37 -4.95 1.54
N LEU A 63 -6.83 -3.72 1.27
CA LEU A 63 -6.72 -2.59 2.18
C LEU A 63 -7.45 -2.84 3.49
N THR A 64 -8.70 -3.33 3.43
CA THR A 64 -9.48 -3.65 4.63
C THR A 64 -8.75 -4.68 5.52
N ARG A 65 -8.13 -5.71 4.94
CA ARG A 65 -7.35 -6.70 5.71
C ARG A 65 -6.09 -6.12 6.36
N GLN A 66 -5.54 -5.04 5.82
CA GLN A 66 -4.31 -4.40 6.29
C GLN A 66 -4.59 -3.10 7.06
N ALA A 67 -5.86 -2.75 7.28
CA ALA A 67 -6.27 -1.47 7.86
C ALA A 67 -5.61 -1.20 9.22
N TYR A 68 -5.43 -2.23 10.05
CA TYR A 68 -4.77 -2.15 11.35
C TYR A 68 -3.30 -1.68 11.31
N ARG A 69 -2.67 -1.65 10.13
CA ARG A 69 -1.29 -1.16 9.92
C ARG A 69 -1.24 0.11 9.06
N LEU A 70 -2.35 0.56 8.51
CA LEU A 70 -2.39 1.77 7.69
C LEU A 70 -2.22 3.00 8.59
N ARG A 71 -1.08 3.68 8.43
CA ARG A 71 -0.79 4.98 9.07
C ARG A 71 -1.19 6.15 8.17
N LYS A 72 -1.18 5.93 6.85
CA LYS A 72 -1.55 6.97 5.89
C LYS A 72 -2.15 6.33 4.66
N LEU A 73 -3.27 6.87 4.22
CA LEU A 73 -3.93 6.49 2.98
C LEU A 73 -4.25 7.77 2.19
N LEU A 74 -3.56 7.97 1.08
CA LEU A 74 -3.87 9.01 0.11
C LEU A 74 -4.63 8.37 -1.04
N LEU A 75 -5.83 8.89 -1.29
CA LEU A 75 -6.68 8.46 -2.40
C LEU A 75 -6.67 9.55 -3.48
N PRO A 76 -6.79 9.17 -4.77
CA PRO A 76 -7.08 10.12 -5.83
C PRO A 76 -8.45 10.80 -5.59
N PRO A 77 -8.77 11.88 -6.32
CA PRO A 77 -10.12 12.44 -6.33
C PRO A 77 -11.13 11.37 -6.78
N MET A 78 -12.03 10.95 -5.89
CA MET A 78 -13.03 9.91 -6.17
C MET A 78 -14.40 10.53 -6.46
N GLU A 79 -15.21 9.88 -7.30
CA GLU A 79 -16.60 10.26 -7.50
C GLU A 79 -17.51 9.78 -6.35
N GLY A 80 -18.66 10.44 -6.17
CA GLY A 80 -19.60 10.09 -5.10
C GLY A 80 -20.16 8.66 -5.18
N SER A 81 -20.17 8.07 -6.38
CA SER A 81 -20.56 6.67 -6.63
C SER A 81 -19.62 5.64 -6.01
N ASP A 82 -18.38 6.02 -5.69
CA ASP A 82 -17.36 5.10 -5.16
C ASP A 82 -17.32 5.04 -3.63
N LEU A 83 -18.02 5.98 -2.97
CA LEU A 83 -18.11 6.07 -1.51
C LEU A 83 -18.62 4.79 -0.83
N PRO A 84 -19.60 4.04 -1.38
CA PRO A 84 -20.05 2.79 -0.77
C PRO A 84 -18.93 1.74 -0.65
N ALA A 85 -18.03 1.67 -1.63
CA ALA A 85 -16.89 0.75 -1.60
C ALA A 85 -15.88 1.16 -0.53
N LEU A 86 -15.63 2.46 -0.36
CA LEU A 86 -14.74 3.00 0.67
C LEU A 86 -15.30 2.86 2.08
N ARG A 87 -16.63 2.81 2.24
CA ARG A 87 -17.27 2.72 3.55
C ARG A 87 -16.77 1.51 4.34
N ALA A 88 -16.56 0.36 3.70
CA ALA A 88 -16.04 -0.84 4.37
C ALA A 88 -14.62 -0.62 4.92
N LEU A 89 -13.77 0.08 4.17
CA LEU A 89 -12.40 0.42 4.59
C LEU A 89 -12.41 1.41 5.76
N LEU A 90 -13.21 2.47 5.66
CA LEU A 90 -13.30 3.53 6.68
C LEU A 90 -14.01 3.08 7.96
N SER A 91 -14.84 2.03 7.89
CA SER A 91 -15.52 1.45 9.06
C SER A 91 -14.63 0.48 9.86
N THR A 92 -13.38 0.26 9.42
CA THR A 92 -12.41 -0.57 10.13
C THR A 92 -11.58 0.31 11.05
N ASP A 93 -11.29 -0.15 12.27
CA ASP A 93 -10.39 0.57 13.18
C ASP A 93 -9.01 0.71 12.54
N MET A 94 -8.67 1.92 12.12
CA MET A 94 -7.32 2.29 11.73
C MET A 94 -6.57 2.75 12.98
N PRO A 95 -5.29 2.35 13.14
CA PRO A 95 -4.47 2.89 14.21
C PRO A 95 -4.45 4.41 14.07
N VAL A 96 -4.71 5.11 15.18
CA VAL A 96 -4.94 6.57 15.22
C VAL A 96 -4.01 7.30 14.25
N LEU A 97 -4.63 7.94 13.25
CA LEU A 97 -3.99 8.77 12.22
C LEU A 97 -3.40 10.05 12.83
#